data_AF-A0A7J2UU61-F1
#
_entry.id   AF-A0A7J2UU61-F1
#
_cell.length_a   1.000
_cell.length_b   1.000
_cell.length_c   1.000
_cell.angle_alpha   90.00
_cell.angle_beta   90.00
_cell.angle_gamma   90.00
#
_symmetry.space_group_name_H-M   'P 1'
#
loop_
_entity.id
_entity.type
_entity.pdbx_description
1 polymer ?
#
loop_
_entity_poly.entity_id
_entity_poly.type
_entity_poly.pdbx_seq_one_letter_code
_entity_poly.pdbx_strand_id
1 'polypeptide(L)'
;VMLTLMTSSLAIGISSSVSVYEAEVIEGEKEVKKMERAMLRNLDNTVHTTLLRINSFFAAFVIFLTPLLSCTVAISPFILRALIPQLDEFAPWMSILFSLSALAVVGTVMGWSGKANPFLKGLRMTLFGILAFGIGYLLQMLL
;
A
#
# COMPACT_ATOMS: atom_id res chain seq x y z
N VAL A 1 6.16 0.70 19.67
CA VAL A 1 5.36 -0.08 18.69
C VAL A 1 4.32 0.78 17.99
N MET A 2 3.31 1.34 18.68
CA MET A 2 2.31 2.20 17.98
C MET A 2 2.92 3.43 17.31
N LEU A 3 3.77 4.19 18.02
CA LEU A 3 4.41 5.38 17.46
C LEU A 3 5.24 5.06 16.21
N THR A 4 6.04 3.99 16.27
CA THR A 4 6.88 3.51 15.16
C THR A 4 6.03 3.04 13.97
N LEU A 5 4.92 2.36 14.21
CA LEU A 5 3.98 1.96 13.14
C LEU A 5 3.37 3.18 12.44
N MET A 6 2.96 4.18 13.21
CA MET A 6 2.39 5.41 12.65
C MET A 6 3.42 6.20 11.86
N THR A 7 4.61 6.43 12.41
CA THR A 7 5.65 7.21 11.73
C THR A 7 6.16 6.50 10.47
N SER A 8 6.39 5.18 10.53
CA SER A 8 6.79 4.39 9.36
C SER A 8 5.70 4.36 8.28
N SER A 9 4.43 4.19 8.67
CA SER A 9 3.32 4.20 7.71
C SER A 9 3.16 5.56 7.03
N LEU A 10 3.30 6.66 7.78
CA LEU A 10 3.26 8.00 7.22
C LEU A 10 4.44 8.24 6.28
N ALA A 11 5.66 7.87 6.69
CA ALA A 11 6.85 8.02 5.87
C ALA A 11 6.73 7.26 4.54
N ILE A 12 6.31 5.99 4.59
CA ILE A 12 6.09 5.15 3.40
C ILE A 12 4.97 5.73 2.55
N GLY A 13 3.85 6.15 3.16
CA GLY A 13 2.71 6.74 2.46
C GLY A 13 3.11 7.96 1.65
N ILE A 14 3.77 8.94 2.27
CA ILE A 14 4.22 10.18 1.61
C ILE A 14 5.25 9.87 0.51
N SER A 15 6.27 9.07 0.83
CA SER A 15 7.35 8.78 -0.11
C SER A 15 6.82 8.03 -1.34
N SER A 16 5.93 7.06 -1.14
CA SER A 16 5.36 6.25 -2.22
C SER A 16 4.35 7.05 -3.05
N SER A 17 3.53 7.89 -2.43
CA SER A 17 2.55 8.72 -3.15
C SER A 17 3.24 9.72 -4.08
N VAL A 18 4.30 10.37 -3.62
CA VAL A 18 5.06 11.32 -4.46
C VAL A 18 5.74 10.58 -5.61
N SER A 19 6.37 9.43 -5.32
CA SER A 19 7.03 8.63 -6.36
C SER A 19 6.07 8.19 -7.48
N VAL A 20 4.83 7.80 -7.14
CA VAL A 20 3.85 7.40 -8.16
C VAL A 20 3.25 8.60 -8.88
N TYR A 21 2.98 9.72 -8.17
CA TYR A 21 2.53 10.95 -8.81
C TYR A 21 3.50 11.40 -9.91
N GLU A 22 4.79 11.48 -9.59
CA GLU A 22 5.79 11.90 -10.58
C GLU A 22 5.93 10.90 -11.73
N ALA A 23 5.90 9.60 -11.43
CA ALA A 23 5.96 8.56 -12.45
C ALA A 23 4.78 8.65 -13.43
N GLU A 24 3.55 8.79 -12.94
CA GLU A 24 2.38 8.88 -13.80
C GLU A 24 2.33 10.17 -14.61
N VAL A 25 2.75 11.30 -14.04
CA VAL A 25 2.85 12.57 -14.78
C VAL A 25 3.86 12.44 -15.92
N ILE A 26 5.04 11.88 -15.67
CA ILE A 26 6.09 11.69 -16.69
C ILE A 26 5.60 10.73 -17.79
N GLU A 27 5.01 9.59 -17.41
CA GLU A 27 4.51 8.60 -18.38
C GLU A 27 3.39 9.21 -19.23
N GLY A 28 2.47 9.96 -18.63
CA GLY A 28 1.38 10.59 -19.33
C GLY A 28 1.82 11.75 -20.24
N GLU A 29 2.78 12.58 -19.82
CA GLU A 29 3.37 13.62 -20.68
C GLU A 29 4.07 13.00 -21.89
N LYS A 30 4.78 11.87 -21.69
CA LYS A 30 5.41 11.11 -22.77
C LYS A 30 4.39 10.53 -23.75
N GLU A 31 3.25 10.05 -23.25
CA GLU A 31 2.16 9.56 -24.09
C GLU A 31 1.52 10.69 -24.92
N VAL A 32 1.23 11.83 -24.30
CA VAL A 32 0.71 13.02 -24.99
C VAL A 32 1.67 13.46 -26.10
N LYS A 33 2.96 13.57 -25.82
CA LYS A 33 3.99 13.96 -26.79
C LYS A 33 4.10 12.97 -27.96
N LYS A 34 3.85 11.68 -27.72
CA LYS A 34 3.79 10.67 -28.77
C LYS A 34 2.58 10.89 -29.69
N MET A 35 1.43 11.24 -29.12
CA MET A 35 0.21 11.58 -29.88
C MET A 35 0.40 12.87 -30.69
N GLU A 36 1.01 13.91 -30.12
CA GLU A 36 1.31 15.16 -30.82
C GLU A 36 2.14 14.95 -32.08
N ARG A 37 3.20 14.13 -31.98
CA ARG A 37 4.06 13.78 -33.11
C ARG A 37 3.31 13.00 -34.19
N ALA A 38 2.43 12.09 -33.79
CA ALA A 38 1.62 11.30 -34.72
C ALA A 38 0.57 12.16 -35.44
N MET A 39 0.03 13.17 -34.76
CA MET A 39 -1.00 14.07 -35.31
C MET A 39 -0.44 15.32 -35.99
N LEU A 40 0.88 15.57 -35.90
CA LEU A 40 1.53 16.81 -36.33
C LEU A 40 0.84 18.07 -35.78
N ARG A 41 0.24 17.95 -34.59
CA ARG A 41 -0.54 19.00 -33.93
C ARG A 41 -0.15 19.05 -32.46
N ASN A 42 -0.02 20.25 -31.93
CA ASN A 42 0.20 20.46 -30.51
C ASN A 42 -1.10 20.19 -29.72
N LEU A 43 -1.00 19.36 -28.69
CA LEU A 43 -2.05 18.96 -27.74
C LEU A 43 -1.81 19.55 -26.34
N ASP A 44 -0.84 20.46 -26.19
CA ASP A 44 -0.63 21.17 -24.91
C ASP A 44 -1.90 21.93 -24.50
N ASN A 45 -2.18 21.97 -23.20
CA ASN A 45 -3.36 22.63 -22.61
C ASN A 45 -4.70 22.11 -23.11
N THR A 46 -4.77 20.89 -23.65
CA THR A 46 -6.04 20.23 -23.95
C THR A 46 -6.65 19.63 -22.67
N VAL A 47 -7.98 19.46 -22.66
CA VAL A 47 -8.70 18.80 -21.55
C VAL A 47 -8.06 17.47 -21.14
N HIS A 48 -7.49 16.72 -22.10
CA HIS A 48 -6.75 15.48 -21.84
C HIS A 48 -5.54 15.67 -20.93
N THR A 49 -4.73 16.72 -21.15
CA THR A 49 -3.54 17.00 -20.32
C THR A 49 -3.91 17.39 -18.89
N THR A 50 -5.03 18.12 -18.70
CA THR A 50 -5.54 18.46 -17.37
C THR A 50 -6.10 17.23 -16.65
N LEU A 51 -6.85 16.39 -17.35
CA LEU A 51 -7.39 15.14 -16.81
C LEU A 51 -6.29 14.18 -16.36
N LEU A 52 -5.17 14.11 -17.10
CA LEU A 52 -4.01 13.32 -16.72
C LEU A 52 -3.49 13.72 -15.34
N ARG A 53 -3.22 15.02 -15.11
CA ARG A 53 -2.70 15.51 -13.82
C ARG A 53 -3.68 15.24 -12.67
N ILE A 54 -4.97 15.39 -12.91
CA ILE A 54 -6.02 15.09 -11.92
C ILE A 54 -6.00 13.59 -11.60
N ASN A 55 -5.94 12.72 -12.62
CA ASN A 55 -5.95 11.28 -12.41
C ASN A 55 -4.71 10.82 -11.64
N SER A 56 -3.54 11.39 -11.94
CA SER A 56 -2.30 11.12 -11.19
C SER A 56 -2.33 11.60 -9.75
N PHE A 57 -2.98 12.74 -9.49
CA PHE A 57 -3.22 13.19 -8.13
C PHE A 57 -4.13 12.21 -7.36
N PHE A 58 -5.21 11.72 -7.99
CA PHE A 58 -6.09 10.73 -7.36
C PHE A 58 -5.37 9.39 -7.12
N ALA A 59 -4.59 8.91 -8.07
CA ALA A 59 -3.80 7.69 -7.90
C ALA A 59 -2.83 7.80 -6.72
N ALA A 60 -2.07 8.90 -6.67
CA ALA A 60 -1.16 9.20 -5.56
C ALA A 60 -1.89 9.29 -4.21
N PHE A 61 -3.07 9.90 -4.18
CA PHE A 61 -3.90 10.00 -2.98
C PHE A 61 -4.39 8.63 -2.47
N VAL A 62 -4.85 7.75 -3.37
CA VAL A 62 -5.25 6.38 -3.03
C VAL A 62 -4.04 5.59 -2.48
N ILE A 63 -2.86 5.77 -3.07
CA ILE A 63 -1.63 5.13 -2.61
C ILE A 63 -1.23 5.64 -1.23
N PHE A 64 -1.35 6.93 -0.96
CA PHE A 64 -1.09 7.51 0.35
C PHE A 64 -2.00 6.92 1.44
N LEU A 65 -3.29 6.75 1.13
CA LEU A 65 -4.28 6.18 2.06
C LEU A 65 -4.03 4.69 2.36
N THR A 66 -3.41 3.95 1.45
CA THR A 66 -3.31 2.49 1.55
C THR A 66 -2.49 2.03 2.78
N PRO A 67 -1.25 2.54 3.03
CA PRO A 67 -0.52 2.23 4.26
C PRO A 67 -1.23 2.70 5.52
N LEU A 68 -1.88 3.87 5.49
CA LEU A 68 -2.60 4.41 6.65
C LEU A 68 -3.73 3.47 7.08
N LEU A 69 -4.53 2.99 6.13
CA LEU A 69 -5.58 2.00 6.40
C LEU A 69 -4.98 0.69 6.90
N SER A 70 -3.90 0.20 6.29
CA SER A 70 -3.18 -0.98 6.77
C SER A 70 -2.68 -0.84 8.22
N CYS A 71 -2.17 0.35 8.57
CA CYS A 71 -1.71 0.68 9.92
C CYS A 71 -2.85 0.63 10.94
N THR A 72 -4.06 1.10 10.59
CA THR A 72 -5.22 1.00 11.49
C THR A 72 -5.58 -0.45 11.82
N VAL A 73 -5.46 -1.36 10.85
CA VAL A 73 -5.70 -2.80 11.07
C VAL A 73 -4.63 -3.39 11.98
N ALA A 74 -3.37 -3.02 11.79
CA ALA A 74 -2.27 -3.47 12.64
C ALA A 74 -2.36 -2.94 14.09
N ILE A 75 -2.87 -1.72 14.28
CA ILE A 75 -2.99 -1.08 15.60
C ILE A 75 -4.23 -1.55 16.39
N SER A 76 -5.30 -2.00 15.70
CA SER A 76 -6.55 -2.49 16.30
C SER A 76 -6.36 -3.41 17.55
N PRO A 77 -5.58 -4.50 17.49
CA PRO A 77 -5.37 -5.38 18.65
C PRO A 77 -4.69 -4.69 19.84
N PHE A 78 -3.84 -3.69 19.60
CA PHE A 78 -3.22 -2.90 20.67
C PHE A 78 -4.18 -1.89 21.30
N ILE A 79 -5.18 -1.41 20.56
CA ILE A 79 -6.28 -0.59 21.13
C ILE A 79 -7.17 -1.48 22.01
N LEU A 80 -7.45 -2.72 21.59
CA LEU A 80 -8.21 -3.68 22.39
C LEU A 80 -7.52 -4.00 23.73
N ARG A 81 -6.19 -4.11 23.75
CA ARG A 81 -5.40 -4.23 24.99
C ARG A 81 -5.69 -3.09 25.98
N ALA A 82 -5.85 -1.85 25.49
CA ALA A 82 -6.12 -0.71 26.34
C ALA A 82 -7.50 -0.78 27.01
N LEU A 83 -8.47 -1.50 26.42
CA LEU A 83 -9.80 -1.71 26.99
C LEU A 83 -9.89 -2.97 27.87
N ILE A 84 -9.12 -4.02 27.57
CA ILE A 84 -9.16 -5.30 28.30
C ILE A 84 -7.74 -5.70 28.72
N PRO A 85 -7.30 -5.28 29.93
CA PRO A 85 -5.93 -5.51 30.42
C PRO A 85 -5.55 -6.99 30.59
N GLN A 86 -6.53 -7.89 30.69
CA GLN A 86 -6.29 -9.33 30.89
C GLN A 86 -5.74 -10.06 29.64
N LEU A 87 -5.70 -9.40 28.47
CA LEU A 87 -5.18 -9.98 27.21
C LEU A 87 -3.69 -9.67 26.95
N ASP A 88 -2.95 -9.22 27.96
CA ASP A 88 -1.62 -8.62 27.75
C ASP A 88 -0.61 -9.56 27.07
N GLU A 89 -0.65 -10.86 27.41
CA GLU A 89 0.23 -11.87 26.82
C GLU A 89 -0.18 -12.27 25.38
N PHE A 90 -1.46 -12.12 25.02
CA PHE A 90 -1.99 -12.55 23.72
C PHE A 90 -2.06 -11.43 22.68
N ALA A 91 -1.96 -10.17 23.11
CA ALA A 91 -2.08 -9.01 22.22
C ALA A 91 -1.08 -9.00 21.03
N PRO A 92 0.21 -9.35 21.20
CA PRO A 92 1.16 -9.39 20.08
C PRO A 92 0.81 -10.48 19.06
N TRP A 93 0.43 -11.66 19.54
CA TRP A 93 0.04 -12.80 18.69
C TRP A 93 -1.22 -12.49 17.89
N MET A 94 -2.21 -11.86 18.52
CA MET A 94 -3.42 -11.38 17.83
C MET A 94 -3.10 -10.35 16.75
N SER A 95 -2.16 -9.42 17.01
CA SER A 95 -1.72 -8.44 16.02
C SER A 95 -1.10 -9.06 14.79
N ILE A 96 -0.28 -10.09 14.95
CA ILE A 96 0.32 -10.82 13.83
C ILE A 96 -0.77 -11.53 13.02
N LEU A 97 -1.70 -12.19 13.70
CA LEU A 97 -2.78 -12.93 13.05
C LEU A 97 -3.75 -12.00 12.30
N PHE A 98 -4.08 -10.85 12.87
CA PHE A 98 -4.87 -9.80 12.19
C PHE A 98 -4.13 -9.22 10.97
N SER A 99 -2.83 -8.97 11.08
CA SER A 99 -2.04 -8.43 9.96
C SER A 99 -1.89 -9.43 8.82
N LEU A 100 -1.62 -10.71 9.13
CA LEU A 100 -1.51 -11.77 8.12
C LEU A 100 -2.86 -12.09 7.46
N SER A 101 -3.96 -12.08 8.22
CA SER A 101 -5.30 -12.26 7.64
C SER A 101 -5.69 -11.08 6.75
N ALA A 102 -5.41 -9.84 7.15
CA ALA A 102 -5.61 -8.67 6.29
C ALA A 102 -4.80 -8.77 5.00
N LEU A 103 -3.52 -9.19 5.08
CA LEU A 103 -2.68 -9.41 3.91
C LEU A 103 -3.22 -10.51 2.99
N ALA A 104 -3.73 -11.61 3.56
CA ALA A 104 -4.38 -12.68 2.81
C ALA A 104 -5.65 -12.18 2.10
N VAL A 105 -6.49 -11.38 2.77
CA VAL A 105 -7.69 -10.78 2.19
C VAL A 105 -7.32 -9.84 1.04
N VAL A 106 -6.37 -8.94 1.23
CA VAL A 106 -5.92 -8.03 0.16
C VAL A 106 -5.35 -8.82 -1.03
N GLY A 107 -4.54 -9.85 -0.77
CA GLY A 107 -3.95 -10.68 -1.81
C GLY A 107 -4.96 -11.52 -2.59
N THR A 108 -6.00 -12.03 -1.93
CA THR A 108 -7.09 -12.75 -2.59
C THR A 108 -7.94 -11.83 -3.45
N VAL A 109 -8.30 -10.63 -2.95
CA VAL A 109 -9.02 -9.60 -3.71
C VAL A 109 -8.23 -9.17 -4.95
N MET A 110 -6.93 -8.90 -4.79
CA MET A 110 -6.05 -8.59 -5.93
C MET A 110 -5.92 -9.74 -6.94
N GLY A 111 -6.13 -10.99 -6.52
CA GLY A 111 -6.09 -12.14 -7.41
C GLY A 111 -7.37 -12.26 -8.22
N TRP A 112 -8.50 -12.00 -7.57
CA TRP A 112 -9.81 -11.99 -8.20
C TRP A 112 -9.91 -10.93 -9.31
N SER A 113 -9.53 -9.68 -9.03
CA SER A 113 -9.57 -8.61 -10.05
C SER A 113 -8.58 -8.83 -11.21
N GLY A 114 -7.54 -9.64 -11.01
CA GLY A 114 -6.46 -9.86 -11.97
C GLY A 114 -6.63 -11.07 -12.90
N LYS A 115 -7.79 -11.73 -12.92
CA LYS A 115 -8.02 -13.01 -13.64
C LYS A 115 -7.02 -14.14 -13.26
N ALA A 116 -6.37 -14.03 -12.11
CA ALA A 116 -5.47 -15.04 -11.58
C ALA A 116 -6.21 -15.89 -10.54
N ASN A 117 -5.65 -17.04 -10.14
CA ASN A 117 -6.23 -17.83 -9.06
C ASN A 117 -6.16 -17.01 -7.74
N PRO A 118 -7.31 -16.56 -7.18
CA PRO A 118 -7.34 -15.66 -6.04
C PRO A 118 -6.70 -16.28 -4.80
N PHE A 119 -6.95 -17.57 -4.57
CA PHE A 119 -6.41 -18.29 -3.43
C PHE A 119 -4.88 -18.40 -3.50
N LEU A 120 -4.34 -18.69 -4.69
CA LEU A 120 -2.90 -18.82 -4.88
C LEU A 120 -2.16 -17.48 -4.68
N LYS A 121 -2.77 -16.38 -5.13
CA LYS A 121 -2.19 -15.04 -4.95
C LYS A 121 -2.24 -14.58 -3.50
N GLY A 122 -3.35 -14.86 -2.80
CA GLY A 122 -3.48 -14.66 -1.35
C GLY A 122 -2.40 -15.41 -0.58
N LEU A 123 -2.27 -16.71 -0.81
CA LEU A 123 -1.26 -17.55 -0.16
C LEU A 123 0.16 -17.04 -0.44
N ARG A 124 0.46 -16.67 -1.69
CA ARG A 124 1.77 -16.10 -2.07
C ARG A 124 2.07 -14.80 -1.31
N MET A 125 1.09 -13.92 -1.17
CA MET A 125 1.27 -12.67 -0.40
C MET A 125 1.45 -12.95 1.10
N THR A 126 0.69 -13.88 1.67
CA THR A 126 0.88 -14.31 3.07
C THR A 126 2.27 -14.89 3.30
N LEU A 127 2.80 -15.70 2.37
CA LEU A 127 4.16 -16.23 2.44
C LEU A 127 5.21 -15.11 2.48
N PHE A 128 5.08 -14.07 1.64
CA PHE A 128 5.96 -12.90 1.72
C PHE A 128 5.84 -12.17 3.05
N GLY A 129 4.63 -12.06 3.60
CA GLY A 129 4.41 -11.49 4.94
C GLY A 129 5.11 -12.28 6.05
N ILE A 130 5.01 -13.61 6.02
CA ILE A 130 5.70 -14.49 6.98
C ILE A 130 7.22 -14.37 6.85
N LEU A 131 7.74 -14.33 5.62
CA LEU A 131 9.17 -14.13 5.38
C LEU A 131 9.66 -12.77 5.91
N ALA A 132 8.93 -11.70 5.63
CA ALA A 132 9.27 -10.36 6.13
C ALA A 132 9.23 -10.30 7.67
N PHE A 133 8.22 -10.91 8.29
CA PHE A 133 8.13 -11.03 9.74
C PHE A 133 9.31 -11.83 10.32
N GLY A 134 9.65 -12.97 9.72
CA GLY A 134 10.78 -13.80 10.15
C GLY A 134 12.12 -13.07 10.08
N ILE A 135 12.35 -12.31 9.00
CA ILE A 135 13.55 -11.47 8.86
C ILE A 135 13.57 -10.38 9.94
N GLY A 136 12.44 -9.69 10.15
CA GLY A 136 12.33 -8.66 11.19
C GLY A 136 12.58 -9.19 12.60
N TYR A 137 12.03 -10.37 12.91
CA TYR A 137 12.24 -11.05 14.18
C TYR A 137 13.71 -11.44 14.39
N LEU A 138 14.37 -11.97 13.36
CA LEU A 138 15.80 -12.31 13.41
C LEU A 138 16.66 -11.07 13.66
N LEU A 139 16.33 -9.97 12.99
CA LEU A 139 17.04 -8.69 13.14
C LEU A 139 16.86 -8.11 14.54
N GLN A 140 15.66 -8.24 15.11
CA GLN A 140 15.38 -7.85 16.49
C GLN A 140 16.11 -8.74 17.51
N MET A 141 16.31 -10.03 17.22
CA MET A 141 17.07 -10.94 18.09
C MET A 141 18.58 -10.65 18.09
N LEU A 142 19.10 -10.02 17.02
CA LEU A 142 20.52 -9.67 16.89
C LEU A 142 20.89 -8.35 17.57
N LEU A 143 19.91 -7.45 17.76
CA LEU A 143 20.04 -6.15 18.43
C LEU A 143 19.87 -6.28 19.96
#